data_AF-A0A2G1YP29-F1
#
_entry.id   AF-A0A2G1YP29-F1
#
_cell.length_a   1.000
_cell.length_b   1.000
_cell.length_c   1.000
_cell.angle_alpha   90.00
_cell.angle_beta   90.00
_cell.angle_gamma   90.00
#
_symmetry.space_group_name_H-M   'P 1'
#
loop_
_entity.id
_entity.type
_entity.pdbx_description
1 polymer ?
#
loop_
_entity_poly.entity_id
_entity_poly.type
_entity_poly.pdbx_seq_one_letter_code
_entity_poly.pdbx_strand_id
1 'polypeptide(L)'
;MKKNIINGAVIGLMLLGLTECAGSSADNKEQLAALEHGYRAIQMMKNPDKEVQLAAVNKSYYAIQYIKNPDKEVQLAAVEQSYHAIRYIKNPDKEAQLAAVKQSYQIIQDIKNPDKDVQMAAVKNSHYAIRYIENPDVEVVKLAQKIMLEGN
;
A
#
# COMPACT_ATOMS: atom_id res chain seq x y z
N MET A 1 -15.07 -12.35 74.35
CA MET A 1 -15.81 -13.26 73.43
C MET A 1 -17.10 -12.60 73.00
N LYS A 2 -17.25 -12.29 71.71
CA LYS A 2 -18.47 -12.40 70.89
C LYS A 2 -18.12 -11.91 69.47
N LYS A 3 -18.32 -12.78 68.48
CA LYS A 3 -18.11 -12.56 67.05
C LYS A 3 -19.41 -12.10 66.37
N ASN A 4 -19.23 -11.62 65.13
CA ASN A 4 -20.21 -11.30 64.07
C ASN A 4 -20.76 -9.87 64.15
N ILE A 5 -20.92 -9.10 63.06
CA ILE A 5 -21.48 -9.47 61.75
C ILE A 5 -20.82 -8.64 60.61
N ILE A 6 -20.74 -9.31 59.46
CA ILE A 6 -20.28 -8.91 58.14
C ILE A 6 -21.26 -7.89 57.52
N ASN A 7 -20.80 -6.79 56.93
CA ASN A 7 -21.46 -6.11 55.80
C ASN A 7 -20.60 -4.96 55.25
N GLY A 8 -20.30 -5.02 53.94
CA GLY A 8 -19.77 -3.87 53.20
C GLY A 8 -18.74 -4.25 52.14
N ALA A 9 -19.24 -4.70 50.98
CA ALA A 9 -18.65 -4.59 49.63
C ALA A 9 -17.14 -4.29 49.56
N VAL A 10 -16.29 -5.26 49.22
CA VAL A 10 -16.02 -5.73 47.84
C VAL A 10 -15.82 -4.57 46.86
N ILE A 11 -14.70 -4.66 46.14
CA ILE A 11 -14.30 -3.93 44.93
C ILE A 11 -13.58 -2.58 45.14
N GLY A 12 -12.43 -2.63 45.82
CA GLY A 12 -11.30 -1.78 45.43
C GLY A 12 -10.72 -2.31 44.13
N LEU A 13 -11.25 -1.81 43.01
CA LEU A 13 -10.85 -2.16 41.65
C LEU A 13 -9.33 -2.15 41.50
N MET A 14 -8.81 -3.24 40.92
CA MET A 14 -7.51 -3.29 40.26
C MET A 14 -7.28 -2.00 39.46
N LEU A 15 -6.21 -1.28 39.77
CA LEU A 15 -5.53 -0.41 38.82
C LEU A 15 -4.83 -1.28 37.76
N LEU A 16 -5.63 -2.00 36.98
CA LEU A 16 -5.22 -2.66 35.75
C LEU A 16 -5.40 -1.67 34.60
N GLY A 17 -4.28 -1.19 34.05
CA GLY A 17 -4.13 -1.04 32.61
C GLY A 17 -5.01 -0.02 31.90
N LEU A 18 -5.13 1.21 32.38
CA LEU A 18 -5.47 2.34 31.51
C LEU A 18 -4.20 2.89 30.85
N THR A 19 -3.58 2.09 29.99
CA THR A 19 -2.82 2.63 28.85
C THR A 19 -3.82 2.81 27.73
N GLU A 20 -4.09 4.07 27.40
CA GLU A 20 -5.11 4.54 26.47
C GLU A 20 -5.08 3.82 25.11
N CYS A 21 -6.11 2.99 24.85
CA CYS A 21 -6.51 2.56 23.50
C CYS A 21 -7.46 3.59 22.82
N ALA A 22 -7.52 4.83 23.31
CA ALA A 22 -8.49 5.83 22.86
C ALA A 22 -7.99 6.76 21.73
N GLY A 23 -6.72 6.65 21.33
CA GLY A 23 -6.09 7.59 20.39
C GLY A 23 -6.32 7.34 18.90
N SER A 24 -6.87 6.19 18.47
CA SER A 24 -6.92 5.88 17.02
C SER A 24 -8.24 6.26 16.33
N SER A 25 -9.40 6.25 17.00
CA SER A 25 -10.69 6.41 16.31
C SER A 25 -11.19 7.85 16.20
N ALA A 26 -10.91 8.70 17.20
CA ALA A 26 -11.28 10.12 17.16
C ALA A 26 -10.36 10.91 16.19
N ASP A 27 -9.05 10.67 16.28
CA ASP A 27 -8.05 11.30 15.41
C ASP A 27 -8.30 10.94 13.93
N ASN A 28 -8.65 9.68 13.64
CA ASN A 28 -9.02 9.27 12.28
C ASN A 28 -10.25 10.02 11.77
N LYS A 29 -11.26 10.27 12.60
CA LYS A 29 -12.48 10.97 12.16
C LYS A 29 -12.18 12.38 11.67
N GLU A 30 -11.33 13.11 12.40
CA GLU A 30 -10.90 14.45 12.00
C GLU A 30 -10.02 14.41 10.75
N GLN A 31 -9.10 13.44 10.66
CA GLN A 31 -8.26 13.23 9.48
C GLN A 31 -9.10 12.90 8.23
N LEU A 32 -10.06 11.97 8.35
CA LEU A 32 -10.99 11.62 7.27
C LEU A 32 -11.83 12.81 6.84
N ALA A 33 -12.33 13.62 7.78
CA ALA A 33 -13.05 14.85 7.47
C ALA A 33 -12.18 15.86 6.70
N ALA A 34 -10.89 15.98 7.04
CA ALA A 34 -9.98 16.85 6.31
C ALA A 34 -9.79 16.43 4.83
N LEU A 35 -9.93 15.14 4.50
CA LEU A 35 -9.87 14.64 3.13
C LEU A 35 -11.08 15.06 2.28
N GLU A 36 -12.16 15.57 2.85
CA GLU A 36 -13.28 16.16 2.10
C GLU A 36 -12.85 17.40 1.31
N HIS A 37 -11.82 18.10 1.77
CA HIS A 37 -11.24 19.25 1.06
C HIS A 37 -10.16 18.84 0.04
N GLY A 38 -9.88 17.54 -0.10
CA GLY A 38 -9.00 16.97 -1.11
C GLY A 38 -7.92 16.05 -0.55
N TYR A 39 -7.41 15.18 -1.42
CA TYR A 39 -6.42 14.16 -1.05
C TYR A 39 -5.11 14.73 -0.48
N ARG A 40 -4.75 15.98 -0.83
CA ARG A 40 -3.51 16.63 -0.36
C ARG A 40 -3.51 16.93 1.14
N ALA A 41 -4.68 16.92 1.80
CA ALA A 41 -4.77 17.13 3.24
C ALA A 41 -3.93 16.11 4.03
N ILE A 42 -3.71 14.90 3.50
CA ILE A 42 -2.87 13.87 4.13
C ILE A 42 -1.42 14.33 4.37
N GLN A 43 -0.91 15.29 3.59
CA GLN A 43 0.42 15.86 3.77
C GLN A 43 0.60 16.52 5.15
N MET A 44 -0.50 17.00 5.74
CA MET A 44 -0.49 17.73 7.02
C MET A 44 -0.82 16.85 8.22
N MET A 45 -1.13 15.57 7.98
CA MET A 45 -1.52 14.64 9.04
C MET A 45 -0.29 14.05 9.72
N LYS A 46 -0.35 13.98 11.05
CA LYS A 46 0.65 13.26 11.84
C LYS A 46 0.24 11.80 11.91
N ASN A 47 1.09 10.92 11.37
CA ASN A 47 0.92 9.46 11.41
C ASN A 47 -0.49 8.99 10.98
N PRO A 48 -0.95 9.33 9.74
CA PRO A 48 -2.23 8.83 9.25
C PRO A 48 -2.18 7.30 9.20
N ASP A 49 -3.20 6.67 9.75
CA ASP A 49 -3.28 5.21 9.74
C ASP A 49 -3.68 4.67 8.36
N LYS A 50 -3.79 3.34 8.26
CA LYS A 50 -4.12 2.69 6.99
C LYS A 50 -5.47 3.12 6.43
N GLU A 51 -6.50 3.34 7.26
CA GLU A 51 -7.83 3.75 6.80
C GLU A 51 -7.78 5.14 6.17
N VAL A 52 -7.12 6.09 6.83
CA VAL A 52 -6.92 7.45 6.33
C VAL A 52 -6.06 7.46 5.06
N GLN A 53 -5.01 6.65 5.02
CA GLN A 53 -4.17 6.47 3.83
C GLN A 53 -4.99 5.94 2.64
N LEU A 54 -5.81 4.90 2.85
CA LEU A 54 -6.70 4.34 1.83
C LEU A 54 -7.70 5.38 1.33
N ALA A 55 -8.34 6.13 2.24
CA ALA A 55 -9.27 7.20 1.87
C ALA A 55 -8.60 8.27 1.00
N ALA A 56 -7.36 8.64 1.31
CA ALA A 56 -6.61 9.62 0.53
C ALA A 56 -6.26 9.10 -0.88
N VAL A 57 -5.72 7.88 -0.99
CA VAL A 57 -5.40 7.30 -2.31
C VAL A 57 -6.65 7.04 -3.13
N ASN A 58 -7.77 6.66 -2.52
CA ASN A 58 -9.06 6.48 -3.20
C ASN A 58 -9.62 7.78 -3.81
N LYS A 59 -9.29 8.94 -3.23
CA LYS A 59 -9.61 10.23 -3.85
C LYS A 59 -8.67 10.57 -5.01
N SER A 60 -7.40 10.19 -4.91
CA SER A 60 -6.45 10.29 -6.02
C SER A 60 -5.20 9.46 -5.75
N TYR A 61 -4.78 8.64 -6.72
CA TYR A 61 -3.51 7.92 -6.65
C TYR A 61 -2.30 8.82 -6.32
N TYR A 62 -2.34 10.11 -6.70
CA TYR A 62 -1.28 11.08 -6.37
C TYR A 62 -1.08 11.26 -4.87
N ALA A 63 -2.04 10.91 -4.02
CA ALA A 63 -1.90 11.00 -2.58
C ALA A 63 -0.75 10.15 -2.03
N ILE A 64 -0.44 9.04 -2.70
CA ILE A 64 0.62 8.09 -2.30
C ILE A 64 1.98 8.78 -2.13
N GLN A 65 2.25 9.87 -2.87
CA GLN A 65 3.51 10.62 -2.78
C GLN A 65 3.71 11.31 -1.42
N TYR A 66 2.63 11.55 -0.67
CA TYR A 66 2.66 12.19 0.64
C TYR A 66 2.63 11.18 1.79
N ILE A 67 2.40 9.89 1.49
CA ILE A 67 2.31 8.84 2.49
C ILE A 67 3.70 8.26 2.72
N LYS A 68 4.17 8.35 3.97
CA LYS A 68 5.45 7.74 4.36
C LYS A 68 5.24 6.26 4.63
N ASN A 69 6.01 5.41 3.95
CA ASN A 69 5.96 3.95 4.09
C ASN A 69 4.52 3.40 3.97
N PRO A 70 3.83 3.63 2.83
CA PRO A 70 2.46 3.16 2.65
C PRO A 70 2.38 1.64 2.79
N ASP A 71 1.31 1.16 3.44
CA ASP A 71 1.02 -0.27 3.50
C ASP A 71 0.82 -0.88 2.11
N LYS A 72 1.04 -2.19 1.96
CA LYS A 72 0.92 -2.91 0.68
C LYS A 72 -0.45 -2.68 0.01
N GLU A 73 -1.52 -2.73 0.78
CA GLU A 73 -2.88 -2.46 0.25
C GLU A 73 -3.04 -1.01 -0.23
N VAL A 74 -2.41 -0.04 0.44
CA VAL A 74 -2.42 1.38 0.03
C VAL A 74 -1.64 1.56 -1.28
N GLN A 75 -0.49 0.89 -1.39
CA GLN A 75 0.31 0.86 -2.62
C GLN A 75 -0.48 0.28 -3.79
N LEU A 76 -1.09 -0.89 -3.58
CA LEU A 76 -1.91 -1.56 -4.58
C LEU A 76 -3.10 -0.69 -5.00
N ALA A 77 -3.86 -0.14 -4.05
CA ALA A 77 -5.01 0.73 -4.34
C ALA A 77 -4.63 1.96 -5.19
N ALA A 78 -3.47 2.58 -4.92
CA ALA A 78 -2.97 3.69 -5.72
C ALA A 78 -2.59 3.24 -7.14
N VAL A 79 -1.91 2.10 -7.27
CA VAL A 79 -1.50 1.56 -8.58
C VAL A 79 -2.69 1.07 -9.41
N GLU A 80 -3.70 0.46 -8.79
CA GLU A 80 -4.93 0.03 -9.46
C GLU A 80 -5.68 1.20 -10.10
N GLN A 81 -5.65 2.38 -9.49
CA GLN A 81 -6.17 3.60 -10.12
C GLN A 81 -5.30 4.11 -11.26
N SER A 82 -3.97 4.06 -11.11
CA SER A 82 -3.05 4.41 -12.18
C SER A 82 -1.67 3.80 -11.96
N TYR A 83 -1.17 3.09 -12.97
CA TYR A 83 0.19 2.56 -12.98
C TYR A 83 1.27 3.62 -12.73
N HIS A 84 1.00 4.90 -13.01
CA HIS A 84 1.93 6.00 -12.69
C HIS A 84 2.21 6.16 -11.19
N ALA A 85 1.32 5.66 -10.32
CA ALA A 85 1.50 5.69 -8.87
C ALA A 85 2.80 5.00 -8.43
N ILE A 86 3.24 3.96 -9.16
CA ILE A 86 4.44 3.18 -8.83
C ILE A 86 5.69 4.06 -8.72
N ARG A 87 5.75 5.16 -9.48
CA ARG A 87 6.89 6.11 -9.48
C ARG A 87 7.06 6.85 -8.16
N TYR A 88 5.98 6.95 -7.38
CA TYR A 88 5.95 7.64 -6.09
C TYR A 88 6.16 6.68 -4.92
N ILE A 89 6.25 5.38 -5.17
CA ILE A 89 6.43 4.35 -4.13
C ILE A 89 7.90 3.95 -4.10
N LYS A 90 8.59 4.23 -2.98
CA LYS A 90 10.03 3.98 -2.86
C LYS A 90 10.40 2.50 -3.00
N ASN A 91 9.61 1.61 -2.39
CA ASN A 91 9.81 0.17 -2.38
C ASN A 91 8.45 -0.50 -2.65
N PRO A 92 8.00 -0.54 -3.91
CA PRO A 92 6.70 -1.09 -4.23
C PRO A 92 6.67 -2.58 -3.93
N ASP A 93 5.60 -3.05 -3.30
CA ASP A 93 5.41 -4.47 -3.09
C ASP A 93 5.16 -5.20 -4.43
N LYS A 94 5.34 -6.53 -4.43
CA LYS A 94 5.25 -7.34 -5.64
C LYS A 94 3.88 -7.25 -6.32
N GLU A 95 2.79 -7.19 -5.56
CA GLU A 95 1.44 -7.09 -6.12
C GLU A 95 1.23 -5.74 -6.80
N ALA A 96 1.67 -4.65 -6.17
CA ALA A 96 1.68 -3.32 -6.79
C ALA A 96 2.55 -3.30 -8.08
N GLN A 97 3.74 -3.90 -8.07
CA GLN A 97 4.57 -4.02 -9.27
C GLN A 97 3.86 -4.77 -10.40
N LEU A 98 3.24 -5.93 -10.09
CA LEU A 98 2.49 -6.73 -11.05
C LEU A 98 1.27 -5.98 -11.61
N ALA A 99 0.55 -5.25 -10.76
CA ALA A 99 -0.59 -4.43 -11.18
C ALA A 99 -0.15 -3.31 -12.14
N ALA A 100 0.97 -2.65 -11.86
CA ALA A 100 1.49 -1.58 -12.70
C ALA A 100 1.87 -2.09 -14.11
N VAL A 101 2.66 -3.16 -14.20
CA VAL A 101 3.12 -3.69 -15.51
C VAL A 101 2.01 -4.33 -16.33
N LYS A 102 0.92 -4.79 -15.69
CA LYS A 102 -0.28 -5.27 -16.38
C LYS A 102 -1.08 -4.14 -17.02
N GLN A 103 -1.02 -2.93 -16.47
CA GLN A 103 -1.65 -1.75 -17.08
C GLN A 103 -0.78 -1.13 -18.17
N SER A 104 0.53 -1.07 -17.96
CA SER A 104 1.48 -0.55 -18.96
C SER A 104 2.83 -1.23 -18.83
N TYR A 105 3.20 -2.07 -19.81
CA TYR A 105 4.48 -2.77 -19.82
C TYR A 105 5.70 -1.83 -19.72
N GLN A 106 5.59 -0.59 -20.23
CA GLN A 106 6.70 0.36 -20.24
C GLN A 106 7.08 0.83 -18.84
N ILE A 107 6.20 0.70 -17.85
CA ILE A 107 6.47 1.15 -16.48
C ILE A 107 7.54 0.29 -15.78
N ILE A 108 7.87 -0.88 -16.33
CA ILE A 108 8.91 -1.74 -15.76
C ILE A 108 10.27 -1.04 -15.66
N GLN A 109 10.56 -0.05 -16.52
CA GLN A 109 11.79 0.76 -16.44
C GLN A 109 11.87 1.59 -15.14
N ASP A 110 10.71 1.89 -14.53
CA ASP A 110 10.62 2.67 -13.30
C ASP A 110 10.63 1.76 -12.05
N ILE A 111 10.59 0.43 -12.22
CA ILE A 111 10.66 -0.55 -11.14
C ILE A 111 12.12 -0.98 -10.95
N LYS A 112 12.66 -0.77 -9.75
CA LYS A 112 14.04 -1.18 -9.44
C LYS A 112 14.12 -2.67 -9.18
N ASN A 113 15.01 -3.36 -9.89
CA ASN A 113 15.27 -4.80 -9.75
C ASN A 113 13.98 -5.64 -9.76
N PRO A 114 13.14 -5.55 -10.81
CA PRO A 114 11.91 -6.33 -10.88
C PRO A 114 12.26 -7.81 -10.90
N ASP A 115 11.55 -8.61 -10.10
CA ASP A 115 11.77 -10.05 -10.10
C ASP A 115 11.32 -10.69 -11.42
N LYS A 116 11.70 -11.96 -11.61
CA LYS A 116 11.35 -12.71 -12.83
C LYS A 116 9.84 -12.68 -13.13
N ASP A 117 8.98 -12.75 -12.13
CA ASP A 117 7.53 -12.80 -12.36
C ASP A 117 7.01 -11.45 -12.86
N VAL A 118 7.51 -10.34 -12.30
CA VAL A 118 7.20 -8.98 -12.78
C VAL A 118 7.72 -8.77 -14.21
N GLN A 119 8.93 -9.23 -14.48
CA GLN A 119 9.51 -9.20 -15.83
C GLN A 119 8.69 -9.99 -16.85
N MET A 120 8.29 -11.22 -16.51
CA MET A 120 7.43 -12.05 -17.36
C MET A 120 6.06 -11.39 -17.57
N ALA A 121 5.48 -10.78 -16.53
CA ALA A 121 4.19 -10.09 -16.65
C ALA A 121 4.27 -8.91 -17.64
N ALA A 122 5.34 -8.11 -17.59
CA ALA A 122 5.57 -7.02 -18.54
C ALA A 122 5.73 -7.54 -19.98
N VAL A 123 6.54 -8.59 -20.20
CA VAL A 123 6.74 -9.21 -21.53
C VAL A 123 5.47 -9.84 -22.10
N LYS A 124 4.63 -10.43 -21.24
CA LYS A 124 3.31 -10.94 -21.65
C LYS A 124 2.35 -9.82 -22.04
N ASN A 125 2.44 -8.66 -21.38
CA ASN A 125 1.66 -7.48 -21.74
C ASN A 125 2.13 -6.91 -23.10
N SER A 126 3.45 -6.85 -23.32
CA SER A 126 4.03 -6.60 -24.64
C SER A 126 5.45 -7.14 -24.71
N HIS A 127 5.78 -7.89 -25.76
CA HIS A 127 7.13 -8.41 -25.95
C HIS A 127 8.20 -7.29 -26.04
N TYR A 128 7.79 -6.06 -26.40
CA TYR A 128 8.67 -4.87 -26.38
C TYR A 128 9.17 -4.49 -24.99
N ALA A 129 8.52 -4.97 -23.91
CA ALA A 129 8.97 -4.75 -22.53
C ALA A 129 10.41 -5.17 -22.29
N ILE A 130 10.90 -6.18 -23.02
CA ILE A 130 12.28 -6.67 -22.89
C ILE A 130 13.33 -5.57 -23.08
N ARG A 131 13.01 -4.52 -23.86
CA ARG A 131 13.89 -3.37 -24.11
C ARG A 131 14.06 -2.45 -22.90
N TYR A 132 13.17 -2.57 -21.92
CA TYR A 132 13.09 -1.72 -20.73
C TYR A 132 13.52 -2.44 -19.45
N ILE A 133 13.88 -3.72 -19.53
CA ILE A 133 14.31 -4.53 -18.39
C ILE A 133 15.84 -4.50 -18.33
N GLU A 134 16.37 -3.92 -17.26
CA GLU A 134 17.79 -4.04 -16.94
C GLU A 134 18.07 -5.46 -16.43
N ASN A 135 19.00 -6.18 -17.07
CA ASN A 135 19.37 -7.56 -16.74
C ASN A 135 18.19 -8.54 -16.72
N PRO A 136 17.55 -8.81 -17.88
CA PRO A 136 16.40 -9.70 -17.95
C PRO A 136 16.79 -11.15 -17.60
N ASP A 137 15.90 -11.85 -16.92
CA ASP A 137 16.03 -13.29 -16.69
C ASP A 137 16.06 -14.05 -18.02
N VAL A 138 16.86 -15.11 -18.10
CA VAL A 138 17.04 -15.92 -19.33
C VAL A 138 15.70 -16.45 -19.85
N GLU A 139 14.79 -16.85 -18.95
CA GLU A 139 13.47 -17.34 -19.35
C GLU A 139 12.55 -16.21 -19.87
N VAL A 140 12.76 -14.98 -19.39
CA VAL A 140 12.05 -13.79 -19.89
C VAL A 140 12.51 -13.45 -21.31
N VAL A 141 13.82 -13.56 -21.59
CA VAL A 141 14.37 -13.38 -22.95
C VAL A 141 13.79 -14.40 -23.93
N LYS A 142 13.78 -15.69 -23.56
CA LYS A 142 13.19 -16.76 -24.37
C LYS A 142 11.70 -16.51 -24.63
N LEU A 143 10.96 -16.08 -23.62
CA LEU A 143 9.54 -15.75 -23.75
C LEU A 143 9.32 -14.60 -24.74
N ALA A 144 10.11 -13.53 -24.66
CA ALA A 144 9.99 -12.40 -25.58
C ALA A 144 10.26 -12.81 -27.04
N GLN A 145 11.29 -13.63 -27.27
CA GLN A 145 11.60 -14.19 -28.59
C GLN A 145 10.49 -15.07 -29.13
N LYS A 146 9.93 -15.94 -28.27
CA LYS A 146 8.82 -16.81 -28.64
C LYS A 146 7.60 -16.00 -29.09
N ILE A 147 7.17 -15.02 -28.27
CA ILE A 147 6.02 -14.15 -28.61
C ILE A 147 6.27 -13.37 -29.91
N MET A 148 7.50 -12.89 -30.13
CA MET A 148 7.87 -12.17 -31.35
C MET A 148 7.80 -13.04 -32.61
N LEU A 149 8.13 -14.33 -32.51
CA LEU A 149 8.06 -15.28 -33.63
C LEU A 149 6.64 -15.80 -33.89
N GLU A 150 5.83 -15.96 -32.85
CA GLU A 150 4.47 -16.51 -32.93
C GLU A 150 3.40 -15.44 -33.23
N GLY A 151 3.71 -14.16 -33.02
CA GLY A 151 2.79 -13.04 -33.23
C GLY A 151 2.78 -12.43 -34.63
N ASN A 152 3.43 -13.07 -35.61
CA ASN A 152 3.51 -12.66 -37.02
C ASN A 152 2.73 -13.63 -37.92
#